data_AF-A0A432K7V5-F1
#
_entry.id   AF-A0A432K7V5-F1
#
_cell.length_a   1.000
_cell.length_b   1.000
_cell.length_c   1.000
_cell.angle_alpha   90.00
_cell.angle_beta   90.00
_cell.angle_gamma   90.00
#
_symmetry.space_group_name_H-M   'P 1'
#
loop_
_entity.id
_entity.type
_entity.pdbx_description
1 polymer ?
#
loop_
_entity_poly.entity_id
_entity_poly.type
_entity_poly.pdbx_seq_one_letter_code
_entity_poly.pdbx_strand_id
1 'polypeptide(L)'
;HAYAYIFTHEGYPTLFYQDYEEWLDQDKLDNLMWIHRNLATGGTDILYADNDEYVARRNGNPGIVVYLNDSNQWLERWVPTNWGNSVIKDFTGNSNWEPTTQNDQWVKIQCPPNSYTVWSLK
;
A
#
# COMPACT_ATOMS: atom_id res chain seq x y z
N HIS A 1 21.51 -3.95 8.37
CA HIS A 1 22.06 -2.58 8.47
C HIS A 1 22.90 -2.15 7.25
N ALA A 2 22.40 -2.32 6.02
CA ALA A 2 23.01 -1.76 4.81
C ALA A 2 21.99 -1.52 3.66
N TYR A 3 20.69 -1.72 3.90
CA TYR A 3 19.64 -1.58 2.87
C TYR A 3 18.95 -0.21 2.89
N ALA A 4 19.31 0.66 3.84
CA ALA A 4 18.65 1.94 4.13
C ALA A 4 18.91 3.07 3.12
N TYR A 5 19.48 2.79 1.94
CA TYR A 5 19.80 3.82 0.95
C TYR A 5 19.37 3.49 -0.49
N ILE A 6 18.87 2.28 -0.76
CA ILE A 6 18.49 1.89 -2.14
C ILE A 6 17.01 2.17 -2.45
N PHE A 7 16.17 2.42 -1.44
CA PHE A 7 14.71 2.54 -1.63
C PHE A 7 14.14 3.96 -1.68
N THR A 8 14.97 5.00 -1.64
CA THR A 8 14.51 6.40 -1.54
C THR A 8 14.73 7.23 -2.80
N HIS A 9 14.77 6.60 -3.99
CA HIS A 9 14.78 7.35 -5.23
C HIS A 9 13.76 6.82 -6.23
N GLU A 10 13.11 7.71 -6.97
CA GLU A 10 12.08 7.40 -7.98
C GLU A 10 12.50 6.20 -8.83
N GLY A 11 11.82 5.10 -8.60
CA GLY A 11 12.15 3.79 -9.10
C GLY A 11 11.12 2.83 -8.56
N TYR A 12 10.60 1.99 -9.45
CA TYR A 12 9.65 0.93 -9.14
C TYR A 12 9.84 0.36 -7.73
N PRO A 13 8.78 0.19 -6.93
CA PRO A 13 8.81 -0.74 -5.81
C PRO A 13 8.89 -2.16 -6.38
N THR A 14 10.08 -2.52 -6.85
CA THR A 14 10.53 -3.85 -7.27
C THR A 14 10.90 -4.68 -6.04
N LEU A 15 10.24 -4.43 -4.91
CA LEU A 15 10.52 -5.05 -3.62
C LEU A 15 9.65 -6.27 -3.34
N PHE A 16 8.56 -6.47 -4.08
CA PHE A 16 7.66 -7.60 -3.89
C PHE A 16 7.90 -8.77 -4.85
N TYR A 17 9.12 -8.90 -5.40
CA TYR A 17 9.48 -10.03 -6.26
C TYR A 17 10.42 -11.03 -5.56
N GLN A 18 11.36 -10.59 -4.72
CA GLN A 18 12.38 -11.52 -4.17
C GLN A 18 11.87 -12.46 -3.07
N ASP A 19 10.92 -12.04 -2.23
CA ASP A 19 10.27 -12.92 -1.24
C ASP A 19 9.00 -13.60 -1.77
N TYR A 20 8.66 -13.37 -3.04
CA TYR A 20 7.52 -13.96 -3.73
C TYR A 20 7.91 -15.12 -4.67
N GLU A 21 9.19 -15.49 -4.68
CA GLU A 21 9.76 -16.40 -5.69
C GLU A 21 9.56 -17.91 -5.43
N GLU A 22 9.03 -18.35 -4.29
CA GLU A 22 8.82 -19.80 -4.10
C GLU A 22 7.47 -20.32 -4.61
N TRP A 23 6.38 -19.54 -4.66
CA TRP A 23 5.07 -20.05 -5.11
C TRP A 23 4.28 -18.99 -5.90
N LEU A 24 4.51 -18.93 -7.21
CA LEU A 24 3.80 -18.08 -8.17
C LEU A 24 2.28 -18.25 -8.09
N ASP A 25 1.60 -17.27 -7.50
CA ASP A 25 0.16 -17.07 -7.65
C ASP A 25 -0.04 -16.02 -8.78
N GLN A 26 -0.26 -16.49 -10.01
CA GLN A 26 -0.46 -15.62 -11.19
C GLN A 26 -1.61 -14.63 -10.97
N ASP A 27 -2.64 -15.04 -10.23
CA ASP A 27 -3.82 -14.23 -9.91
C ASP A 27 -3.48 -12.97 -9.10
N LYS A 28 -2.48 -13.05 -8.22
CA LYS A 28 -2.02 -11.89 -7.43
C LYS A 28 -1.24 -10.89 -8.27
N LEU A 29 -0.44 -11.37 -9.23
CA LEU A 29 0.27 -10.50 -10.17
C LEU A 29 -0.71 -9.79 -11.11
N ASP A 30 -1.72 -10.50 -11.60
CA ASP A 30 -2.77 -9.92 -12.44
C ASP A 30 -3.58 -8.87 -11.67
N ASN A 31 -3.89 -9.12 -10.39
CA ASN A 31 -4.57 -8.16 -9.54
C ASN A 31 -3.72 -6.88 -9.31
N LEU A 32 -2.43 -7.04 -9.01
CA LEU A 32 -1.50 -5.91 -8.88
C LEU A 32 -1.40 -5.09 -10.16
N MET A 33 -1.29 -5.75 -11.32
CA MET A 33 -1.30 -5.07 -12.62
C MET A 33 -2.61 -4.33 -12.85
N TRP A 34 -3.75 -4.93 -12.50
CA TRP A 34 -5.06 -4.30 -12.63
C TRP A 34 -5.18 -3.06 -11.74
N ILE A 35 -4.76 -3.14 -10.47
CA ILE A 35 -4.73 -2.00 -9.53
C ILE A 35 -3.84 -0.89 -10.09
N HIS A 36 -2.66 -1.24 -10.61
CA HIS A 36 -1.76 -0.26 -11.19
C HIS A 36 -2.38 0.46 -12.41
N ARG A 37 -2.99 -0.31 -13.32
CA ARG A 37 -3.56 0.23 -14.56
C ARG A 37 -4.82 1.07 -14.33
N ASN A 38 -5.63 0.74 -13.32
CA ASN A 38 -6.94 1.36 -13.12
C ASN A 38 -6.97 2.40 -11.99
N LEU A 39 -6.16 2.22 -10.93
CA LEU A 39 -6.27 3.01 -9.70
C LEU A 39 -5.01 3.83 -9.40
N ALA A 40 -3.82 3.33 -9.73
CA ALA A 40 -2.53 3.96 -9.40
C ALA A 40 -2.12 5.10 -10.34
N THR A 41 -3.04 6.03 -10.62
CA THR A 41 -2.76 7.22 -11.43
C THR A 41 -2.16 8.35 -10.58
N GLY A 42 -1.67 9.42 -11.21
CA GLY A 42 -1.16 10.62 -10.51
C GLY A 42 0.25 10.48 -9.91
N GLY A 43 0.69 11.55 -9.24
CA GLY A 43 2.00 11.63 -8.57
C GLY A 43 2.08 10.72 -7.33
N THR A 44 3.30 10.49 -6.82
CA THR A 44 3.53 9.65 -5.64
C THR A 44 4.01 10.51 -4.47
N ASP A 45 3.34 10.41 -3.33
CA ASP A 45 3.81 10.94 -2.06
C ASP A 45 4.23 9.79 -1.15
N ILE A 46 5.42 9.88 -0.57
CA ILE A 46 5.84 8.96 0.50
C ILE A 46 5.30 9.52 1.81
N LEU A 47 4.44 8.76 2.48
CA LEU A 47 3.78 9.18 3.72
C LEU A 47 4.58 8.73 4.95
N TYR A 48 5.17 7.54 4.87
CA TYR A 48 6.00 6.97 5.92
C TYR A 48 6.99 5.99 5.30
N ALA A 49 8.24 5.98 5.78
CA ALA A 49 9.25 5.02 5.35
C ALA A 49 10.22 4.78 6.51
N ASP A 50 10.35 3.51 6.90
CA ASP A 50 11.22 3.04 7.97
C ASP A 50 11.83 1.69 7.56
N ASN A 51 12.61 1.06 8.45
CA ASN A 51 13.29 -0.20 8.14
C ASN A 51 12.33 -1.38 7.91
N ASP A 52 11.22 -1.42 8.63
CA ASP A 52 10.29 -2.56 8.64
C ASP A 52 8.90 -2.19 8.07
N GLU A 53 8.75 -0.97 7.54
CA GLU A 53 7.48 -0.45 7.07
C GLU A 53 7.65 0.63 6.01
N TYR A 54 6.74 0.63 5.05
CA TYR A 54 6.64 1.68 4.06
C TYR A 54 5.19 2.00 3.72
N VAL A 55 4.86 3.29 3.64
CA VAL A 55 3.55 3.79 3.23
C VAL A 55 3.73 4.88 2.17
N ALA A 56 3.09 4.69 1.02
CA ALA A 56 3.03 5.69 -0.03
C ALA A 56 1.62 5.86 -0.57
N ARG A 57 1.35 7.05 -1.10
CA ARG A 57 0.08 7.41 -1.72
C ARG A 57 0.31 7.81 -3.17
N ARG A 58 -0.61 7.39 -4.03
CA ARG A 58 -0.73 7.89 -5.40
C ARG A 58 -1.86 8.92 -5.43
N ASN A 59 -1.57 10.13 -5.87
CA ASN A 59 -2.46 11.29 -5.86
C ASN A 59 -3.41 11.35 -7.07
N GLY A 60 -3.61 10.22 -7.75
CA GLY A 60 -4.53 10.11 -8.87
C GLY A 60 -5.99 10.20 -8.46
N ASN A 61 -6.87 10.05 -9.45
CA ASN A 61 -8.30 9.89 -9.25
C ASN A 61 -8.71 8.51 -9.79
N PRO A 62 -9.06 7.54 -8.93
CA PRO A 62 -9.25 7.67 -7.48
C PRO A 62 -7.93 7.76 -6.68
N GLY A 63 -6.80 7.26 -7.21
CA GLY A 63 -5.55 7.16 -6.45
C GLY A 63 -5.52 5.89 -5.60
N ILE A 64 -4.41 5.64 -4.89
CA ILE A 64 -4.24 4.48 -4.00
C ILE A 64 -3.37 4.84 -2.80
N VAL A 65 -3.48 4.09 -1.71
CA VAL A 65 -2.49 4.05 -0.63
C VAL A 65 -1.92 2.64 -0.51
N VAL A 66 -0.60 2.53 -0.59
CA VAL A 66 0.13 1.26 -0.45
C VAL A 66 0.79 1.24 0.91
N TYR A 67 0.66 0.12 1.63
CA TYR A 67 1.30 -0.11 2.92
C TYR A 67 2.01 -1.47 2.88
N LEU A 68 3.32 -1.45 3.07
CA LEU A 68 4.20 -2.60 3.22
C LEU A 68 4.59 -2.75 4.70
N ASN A 69 4.62 -3.99 5.16
CA ASN A 69 5.04 -4.36 6.51
C ASN A 69 5.95 -5.59 6.45
N ASP A 70 7.24 -5.36 6.72
CA ASP A 70 8.27 -6.40 6.76
C ASP A 70 8.53 -6.88 8.20
N SER A 71 7.74 -6.40 9.16
CA SER A 71 7.78 -6.87 10.54
C SER A 71 6.99 -8.18 10.72
N ASN A 72 7.32 -8.90 11.78
CA ASN A 72 6.60 -10.11 12.18
C ASN A 72 5.30 -9.83 12.99
N GLN A 73 4.84 -8.57 13.04
CA GLN A 73 3.64 -8.19 13.77
C GLN A 73 2.63 -7.47 12.87
N TRP A 74 1.36 -7.47 13.27
CA TRP A 74 0.35 -6.61 12.64
C TRP A 74 0.66 -5.16 12.96
N LEU A 75 0.71 -4.32 11.92
CA LEU A 75 0.93 -2.89 12.07
C LEU A 75 -0.28 -2.09 11.60
N GLU A 76 -0.52 -0.97 12.27
CA GLU A 76 -1.58 -0.04 11.94
C GLU A 76 -0.99 1.37 11.82
N ARG A 77 -1.50 2.17 10.89
CA ARG A 77 -1.00 3.53 10.64
C ARG A 77 -2.14 4.47 10.35
N TRP A 78 -2.05 5.67 10.92
CA TRP A 78 -2.86 6.80 10.48
C TRP A 78 -2.17 7.46 9.29
N VAL A 79 -2.89 7.54 8.19
CA VAL A 79 -2.36 8.02 6.91
C VAL A 79 -3.28 9.08 6.33
N PRO A 80 -2.73 10.15 5.74
CA PRO A 80 -3.54 11.04 4.91
C PRO A 80 -3.88 10.34 3.59
N THR A 81 -5.06 10.62 3.07
CA THR A 81 -5.59 10.07 1.83
C THR A 81 -6.06 11.18 0.91
N ASN A 82 -6.51 10.84 -0.29
CA ASN A 82 -7.13 11.83 -1.18
C ASN A 82 -8.64 11.97 -0.92
N TRP A 83 -9.20 11.13 -0.05
CA TRP A 83 -10.64 10.92 0.07
C TRP A 83 -11.13 11.35 1.45
N GLY A 84 -12.19 12.15 1.49
CA GLY A 84 -12.90 12.48 2.72
C GLY A 84 -14.24 11.77 2.78
N ASN A 85 -14.67 11.36 3.98
CA ASN A 85 -15.99 10.79 4.23
C ASN A 85 -16.37 9.62 3.29
N SER A 86 -15.40 8.78 2.97
CA SER A 86 -15.55 7.71 1.98
C SER A 86 -15.10 6.37 2.55
N VAL A 87 -15.77 5.28 2.18
CA VAL A 87 -15.37 3.93 2.58
C VAL A 87 -14.24 3.46 1.66
N ILE A 88 -13.14 3.02 2.25
CA ILE A 88 -12.03 2.39 1.53
C ILE A 88 -11.97 0.90 1.86
N LYS A 89 -11.38 0.12 0.96
CA LYS A 89 -11.10 -1.30 1.19
C LYS A 89 -9.71 -1.65 0.70
N ASP A 90 -9.17 -2.74 1.23
CA ASP A 90 -7.98 -3.38 0.70
C ASP A 90 -8.33 -4.20 -0.56
N PHE A 91 -7.59 -3.97 -1.64
CA PHE A 91 -7.75 -4.66 -2.91
C PHE A 91 -6.80 -5.86 -3.07
N THR A 92 -5.83 -6.04 -2.16
CA THR A 92 -4.93 -7.21 -2.21
C THR A 92 -5.58 -8.45 -1.59
N GLY A 93 -6.59 -8.26 -0.73
CA GLY A 93 -7.28 -9.34 -0.03
C GLY A 93 -6.54 -9.81 1.23
N ASN A 94 -5.49 -9.10 1.64
CA ASN A 94 -4.75 -9.40 2.88
C ASN A 94 -5.45 -8.80 4.12
N SER A 95 -6.37 -7.85 3.92
CA SER A 95 -7.23 -7.29 4.95
C SER A 95 -8.70 -7.30 4.55
N ASN A 96 -9.59 -7.67 5.49
CA ASN A 96 -11.05 -7.56 5.33
C ASN A 96 -11.61 -6.27 5.96
N TRP A 97 -10.76 -5.31 6.30
CA TRP A 97 -11.20 -4.04 6.89
C TRP A 97 -11.77 -3.10 5.83
N GLU A 98 -12.80 -2.37 6.22
CA GLU A 98 -13.43 -1.33 5.39
C GLU A 98 -13.58 -0.04 6.20
N PRO A 99 -12.48 0.65 6.55
CA PRO A 99 -12.57 1.87 7.33
C PRO A 99 -13.11 3.02 6.48
N THR A 100 -13.80 3.96 7.14
CA THR A 100 -14.27 5.21 6.51
C THR A 100 -13.26 6.31 6.76
N THR A 101 -12.85 7.01 5.70
CA THR A 101 -11.98 8.18 5.81
C THR A 101 -12.70 9.33 6.50
N GLN A 102 -11.99 10.04 7.37
CA GLN A 102 -12.50 11.22 8.06
C GLN A 102 -12.66 12.41 7.09
N ASN A 103 -13.41 13.43 7.49
CA ASN A 103 -13.58 14.65 6.68
C ASN A 103 -12.25 15.33 6.37
N ASP A 104 -11.27 15.23 7.28
CA ASP A 104 -9.92 15.78 7.10
C ASP A 104 -9.03 14.89 6.22
N GLN A 105 -9.62 13.91 5.53
CA GLN A 105 -8.98 12.97 4.62
C GLN A 105 -7.99 12.00 5.29
N TRP A 106 -8.14 11.78 6.59
CA TRP A 106 -7.33 10.82 7.35
C TRP A 106 -8.06 9.50 7.57
N VAL A 107 -7.30 8.41 7.60
CA VAL A 107 -7.85 7.09 7.94
C VAL A 107 -6.78 6.23 8.60
N LYS A 108 -7.23 5.29 9.43
CA LYS A 108 -6.37 4.25 9.98
C LYS A 108 -6.43 3.03 9.06
N ILE A 109 -5.27 2.62 8.55
CA ILE A 109 -5.12 1.39 7.77
C ILE A 109 -4.26 0.38 8.53
N GLN A 110 -4.37 -0.89 8.15
CA GLN A 110 -3.63 -1.98 8.76
C GLN A 110 -2.93 -2.83 7.71
N CYS A 111 -1.80 -3.43 8.08
CA CYS A 111 -1.08 -4.36 7.25
C CYS A 111 -0.65 -5.59 8.06
N PRO A 112 -0.97 -6.83 7.60
CA PRO A 112 -0.48 -8.05 8.23
C PRO A 112 1.05 -8.14 8.21
N PRO A 113 1.66 -8.98 9.07
CA PRO A 113 3.11 -9.20 9.10
C PRO A 113 3.62 -9.82 7.80
N ASN A 114 4.84 -9.45 7.39
CA ASN A 114 5.49 -9.89 6.16
C ASN A 114 4.56 -9.82 4.94
N SER A 115 3.84 -8.71 4.79
CA SER A 115 2.78 -8.57 3.79
C SER A 115 2.61 -7.13 3.33
N TYR A 116 1.65 -6.93 2.43
CA TYR A 116 1.28 -5.61 1.91
C TYR A 116 -0.23 -5.49 1.73
N THR A 117 -0.72 -4.26 1.82
CA THR A 117 -2.13 -3.91 1.56
C THR A 117 -2.19 -2.72 0.62
N VAL A 118 -3.20 -2.70 -0.25
CA VAL A 118 -3.43 -1.60 -1.18
C VAL A 118 -4.86 -1.11 -1.03
N TRP A 119 -4.97 0.10 -0.49
CA TRP A 119 -6.23 0.72 -0.13
C TRP A 119 -6.68 1.69 -1.22
N SER A 120 -7.95 1.60 -1.58
CA SER A 120 -8.63 2.52 -2.49
C SER A 120 -10.12 2.59 -2.15
N LEU A 121 -10.83 3.55 -2.77
CA LEU A 121 -12.28 3.68 -2.68
C LEU A 121 -12.99 2.37 -3.06
N LYS A 122 -14.03 2.02 -2.29
CA LYS A 122 -14.91 0.88 -2.55
C LYS A 122 -15.89 1.14 -3.69
#